data_AF-A0A1H2T1Z7-F1
#
_entry.id   AF-A0A1H2T1Z7-F1
#
_cell.length_a   1.000
_cell.length_b   1.000
_cell.length_c   1.000
_cell.angle_alpha   90.00
_cell.angle_beta   90.00
_cell.angle_gamma   90.00
#
_symmetry.space_group_name_H-M   'P 1'
#
loop_
_entity.id
_entity.type
_entity.pdbx_description
1 polymer ?
#
loop_
_entity_poly.entity_id
_entity_poly.type
_entity_poly.pdbx_seq_one_letter_code
_entity_poly.pdbx_strand_id
1 'polypeptide(L)'
;MPLKRSMIDDLESQSRNWTKRLTELQEDLEKRLSEASDDQIREKIEREFAEQVLALEENIELGRKTLYEIQEAGGNQLEELRKTIEDWLPSNTN
;
A
#
# COMPACT_ATOMS: atom_id res chain seq x y z
N MET A 1 2.39 4.29 25.70
CA MET A 1 2.60 5.46 24.83
C MET A 1 3.82 5.40 23.88
N PRO A 2 4.78 4.45 23.94
CA PRO A 2 5.73 4.28 22.83
C PRO A 2 5.18 3.41 21.69
N LEU A 3 4.40 2.36 22.00
CA LEU A 3 3.89 1.42 21.00
C LEU A 3 2.96 2.07 19.96
N LYS A 4 1.92 2.80 20.40
CA LYS A 4 1.01 3.53 19.50
C LYS A 4 1.76 4.45 18.53
N ARG A 5 2.78 5.16 19.04
CA ARG A 5 3.56 6.09 18.23
C ARG A 5 4.40 5.36 17.19
N SER A 6 5.07 4.28 17.56
CA SER A 6 5.79 3.42 16.61
C SER A 6 4.89 2.92 15.50
N MET A 7 3.69 2.39 15.86
CA MET A 7 2.74 1.88 14.88
C MET A 7 2.23 2.96 13.91
N ILE A 8 2.02 4.18 14.41
CA ILE A 8 1.65 5.34 13.56
C ILE A 8 2.81 5.67 12.62
N ASP A 9 4.03 5.78 13.12
CA ASP A 9 5.22 6.10 12.32
C ASP A 9 5.46 5.04 11.22
N ASP A 10 5.32 3.76 11.56
CA ASP A 10 5.44 2.63 10.63
C ASP A 10 4.37 2.67 9.53
N LEU A 11 3.11 2.91 9.90
CA LEU A 11 2.00 2.94 8.97
C LEU A 11 2.00 4.18 8.07
N GLU A 12 2.45 5.33 8.58
CA GLU A 12 2.71 6.52 7.77
C GLU A 12 3.84 6.28 6.77
N SER A 13 4.93 5.63 7.21
CA SER A 13 6.04 5.27 6.34
C SER A 13 5.58 4.35 5.22
N GLN A 14 4.80 3.32 5.55
CA GLN A 14 4.29 2.37 4.57
C GLN A 14 3.26 3.00 3.62
N SER A 15 2.39 3.89 4.12
CA SER A 15 1.47 4.66 3.27
C SER A 15 2.21 5.54 2.26
N ARG A 16 3.35 6.15 2.66
CA ARG A 16 4.23 6.88 1.74
C ARG A 16 4.83 5.95 0.68
N ASN A 17 5.23 4.73 1.05
CA ASN A 17 5.75 3.74 0.10
C ASN A 17 4.69 3.32 -0.92
N TRP A 18 3.45 3.03 -0.49
CA TRP A 18 2.35 2.70 -1.41
C TRP A 18 2.04 3.85 -2.36
N THR A 19 2.01 5.09 -1.85
CA THR A 19 1.81 6.28 -2.68
C THR A 19 2.92 6.42 -3.73
N LYS A 20 4.18 6.24 -3.32
CA LYS A 20 5.31 6.26 -4.26
C LYS A 20 5.18 5.16 -5.30
N ARG A 21 4.80 3.95 -4.88
CA ARG A 21 4.63 2.80 -5.78
C ARG A 21 3.52 3.05 -6.80
N LEU A 22 2.44 3.71 -6.40
CA LEU A 22 1.36 4.12 -7.31
C LEU A 22 1.88 5.05 -8.41
N THR A 23 2.71 6.04 -8.04
CA THR A 23 3.35 6.93 -9.01
C THR A 23 4.29 6.17 -9.95
N GLU A 24 5.13 5.28 -9.42
CA GLU A 24 6.03 4.44 -10.23
C GLU A 24 5.25 3.55 -11.22
N LEU A 25 4.11 3.00 -10.80
CA LEU A 25 3.26 2.21 -11.69
C LEU A 25 2.65 3.07 -12.79
N GLN A 26 2.25 4.31 -12.50
CA GLN A 26 1.70 5.23 -13.51
C GLN A 26 2.74 5.55 -14.59
N GLU A 27 3.98 5.81 -14.17
CA GLU A 27 5.10 6.01 -15.10
C GLU A 27 5.41 4.75 -15.92
N ASP A 28 5.37 3.57 -15.30
CA ASP A 28 5.54 2.27 -16.00
C ASP A 28 4.43 2.02 -17.02
N LEU A 29 3.17 2.33 -16.66
CA LEU A 29 2.02 2.23 -17.56
C LEU A 29 2.23 3.10 -18.80
N GLU A 30 2.53 4.38 -18.61
CA GLU A 30 2.74 5.32 -19.73
C GLU A 30 3.84 4.83 -20.67
N LYS A 31 4.95 4.34 -20.09
CA LYS A 31 6.05 3.78 -20.87
C LYS A 31 5.62 2.54 -21.65
N ARG A 32 4.99 1.57 -21.00
CA ARG A 32 4.57 0.31 -21.62
C ARG A 32 3.50 0.51 -22.69
N LEU A 33 2.57 1.46 -22.49
CA LEU A 33 1.57 1.83 -23.51
C LEU A 33 2.22 2.51 -24.72
N SER A 34 3.29 3.29 -24.52
CA SER A 34 4.03 3.90 -25.63
C SER A 34 4.76 2.86 -26.50
N GLU A 35 5.21 1.77 -25.89
CA GLU A 35 5.92 0.65 -26.54
C GLU A 35 4.96 -0.42 -27.11
N ALA A 36 3.67 -0.37 -26.74
CA ALA A 36 2.68 -1.36 -27.15
C ALA A 36 2.40 -1.29 -28.66
N SER A 37 2.64 -2.42 -29.35
CA SER A 37 2.57 -2.54 -30.81
C SER A 37 1.16 -2.73 -31.37
N ASP A 38 0.21 -3.14 -30.54
CA ASP A 38 -1.19 -3.37 -30.92
C ASP A 38 -2.16 -3.20 -29.72
N ASP A 39 -3.45 -3.22 -30.02
CA ASP A 39 -4.52 -3.00 -29.04
C ASP A 39 -4.66 -4.15 -28.04
N GLN A 40 -4.28 -5.38 -28.39
CA GLN A 40 -4.34 -6.52 -27.46
C GLN A 40 -3.27 -6.40 -26.38
N ILE A 41 -2.08 -5.95 -26.75
CA ILE A 41 -0.99 -5.66 -25.81
C ILE A 41 -1.37 -4.49 -24.91
N ARG A 42 -1.99 -3.44 -25.45
CA ARG A 42 -2.49 -2.29 -24.67
C ARG A 42 -3.51 -2.72 -23.62
N GLU A 43 -4.54 -3.46 -24.02
CA GLU A 43 -5.59 -3.92 -23.10
C GLU A 43 -5.01 -4.79 -21.97
N LYS A 44 -4.03 -5.64 -22.29
CA LYS A 44 -3.35 -6.45 -21.28
C LYS A 44 -2.59 -5.59 -20.27
N ILE A 45 -1.84 -4.60 -20.75
CA ILE A 45 -1.09 -3.67 -19.89
C ILE A 45 -2.06 -2.89 -18.98
N GLU A 46 -3.14 -2.35 -19.54
CA GLU A 46 -4.15 -1.60 -18.77
C GLU A 46 -4.80 -2.46 -17.69
N ARG A 47 -5.12 -3.73 -17.99
CA ARG A 47 -5.71 -4.66 -17.03
C ARG A 47 -4.74 -5.00 -15.90
N GLU A 48 -3.50 -5.34 -16.24
CA GLU A 48 -2.44 -5.62 -15.24
C GLU A 48 -2.18 -4.41 -14.33
N PHE A 49 -2.24 -3.20 -14.89
CA PHE A 49 -2.09 -1.97 -14.12
C PHE A 49 -3.30 -1.71 -13.22
N ALA A 50 -4.53 -1.87 -13.74
CA ALA A 50 -5.75 -1.69 -12.96
C ALA A 50 -5.80 -2.61 -11.74
N GLU A 51 -5.43 -3.89 -11.89
CA GLU A 51 -5.35 -4.84 -10.78
C GLU A 51 -4.34 -4.39 -9.70
N GLN A 52 -3.17 -3.88 -10.11
CA GLN A 52 -2.14 -3.42 -9.19
C GLN A 52 -2.52 -2.10 -8.49
N VAL A 53 -3.17 -1.18 -9.20
CA VAL A 53 -3.67 0.07 -8.62
C VAL A 53 -4.74 -0.22 -7.59
N LEU A 54 -5.73 -1.05 -7.91
CA LEU A 54 -6.80 -1.41 -6.99
C LEU A 54 -6.24 -2.02 -5.69
N ALA A 55 -5.30 -2.96 -5.80
CA ALA A 55 -4.65 -3.55 -4.64
C ALA A 55 -3.90 -2.51 -3.77
N LEU A 56 -3.25 -1.52 -4.38
CA LEU A 56 -2.58 -0.44 -3.63
C LEU A 56 -3.56 0.55 -3.00
N GLU A 57 -4.64 0.89 -3.69
CA GLU A 57 -5.70 1.76 -3.17
C GLU A 57 -6.39 1.14 -1.96
N GLU A 58 -6.69 -0.16 -2.03
CA GLU A 58 -7.24 -0.94 -0.90
C GLU A 58 -6.27 -0.91 0.29
N ASN A 59 -4.97 -1.12 0.07
CA ASN A 59 -3.97 -1.04 1.14
C ASN A 59 -3.90 0.36 1.77
N ILE A 60 -3.97 1.42 0.96
CA ILE A 60 -3.99 2.81 1.45
C ILE A 60 -5.24 3.09 2.28
N GLU A 61 -6.41 2.63 1.85
CA GLU A 61 -7.66 2.80 2.59
C GLU A 61 -7.63 2.03 3.91
N LEU A 62 -7.18 0.78 3.89
CA LEU A 62 -6.99 -0.03 5.09
C LEU A 62 -6.00 0.62 6.05
N GLY A 63 -4.87 1.12 5.56
CA GLY A 63 -3.90 1.85 6.39
C GLY A 63 -4.50 3.10 7.03
N ARG A 64 -5.30 3.88 6.30
CA ARG A 64 -6.02 5.04 6.87
C ARG A 64 -6.99 4.62 7.97
N LYS A 65 -7.77 3.56 7.73
CA LYS A 65 -8.71 3.03 8.73
C LYS A 65 -7.97 2.56 9.99
N THR A 66 -6.88 1.82 9.82
CA THR A 66 -6.06 1.33 10.92
C THR A 66 -5.39 2.46 11.70
N LEU A 67 -4.99 3.57 11.06
CA LEU A 67 -4.54 4.77 11.79
C LEU A 67 -5.59 5.30 12.77
N TYR A 68 -6.86 5.39 12.33
CA TYR A 68 -7.96 5.79 13.22
C TYR A 68 -8.17 4.77 14.34
N GLU A 69 -8.10 3.46 14.04
CA GLU A 69 -8.25 2.41 15.04
C GLU A 69 -7.14 2.45 16.11
N ILE A 70 -5.89 2.73 15.74
CA ILE A 70 -4.76 2.88 16.70
C ILE A 70 -5.01 4.03 17.67
N GLN A 71 -5.55 5.16 17.17
CA GLN A 71 -5.83 6.34 17.98
C GLN A 71 -6.84 6.00 19.09
N GLU A 72 -7.91 5.27 18.75
CA GLU A 72 -8.99 4.89 19.67
C GLU A 72 -8.69 3.62 20.50
N ALA A 73 -7.75 2.76 20.06
CA ALA A 73 -7.53 1.43 20.63
C ALA A 73 -7.01 1.42 22.09
N GLY A 74 -7.52 0.48 22.88
CA GLY A 74 -6.99 0.09 24.20
C GLY A 74 -5.92 -1.00 24.12
N GLY A 75 -5.35 -1.38 25.27
CA GLY A 75 -4.17 -2.26 25.36
C GLY A 75 -4.24 -3.57 24.54
N ASN A 76 -5.34 -4.32 24.64
CA ASN A 76 -5.47 -5.60 23.91
C ASN A 76 -5.66 -5.41 22.40
N GLN A 77 -6.34 -4.34 21.98
CA GLN A 77 -6.57 -4.02 20.56
C GLN A 77 -5.28 -3.57 19.87
N LEU A 78 -4.36 -2.94 20.61
CA LEU A 78 -3.08 -2.50 20.05
C LEU A 78 -2.20 -3.66 19.61
N GLU A 79 -2.19 -4.77 20.34
CA GLU A 79 -1.40 -5.94 19.96
C GLU A 79 -1.94 -6.62 18.71
N GLU A 80 -3.26 -6.63 18.51
CA GLU A 80 -3.88 -7.14 17.29
C GLU A 80 -3.56 -6.25 16.09
N LEU A 81 -3.74 -4.93 16.24
CA LEU A 81 -3.41 -3.95 15.21
C LEU A 81 -1.93 -3.98 14.84
N ARG A 82 -1.04 -4.25 15.82
CA ARG A 82 0.41 -4.36 15.60
C ARG A 82 0.73 -5.49 14.62
N LYS A 83 0.14 -6.68 14.80
CA LYS A 83 0.35 -7.81 13.90
C LYS A 83 -0.09 -7.51 12.47
N THR A 84 -1.27 -6.88 12.33
CA THR A 84 -1.78 -6.46 11.03
C THR A 84 -0.82 -5.50 10.33
N ILE A 85 -0.26 -4.52 11.05
CA ILE A 85 0.73 -3.58 10.48
C ILE A 85 2.02 -4.30 10.11
N GLU A 86 2.50 -5.23 10.94
CA GLU A 86 3.71 -6.02 10.66
C GLU A 86 3.59 -6.84 9.36
N ASP A 87 2.40 -7.38 9.05
CA ASP A 87 2.14 -8.12 7.81
C ASP A 87 2.17 -7.21 6.56
N TRP A 88 1.95 -5.90 6.74
CA TRP A 88 1.97 -4.92 5.65
C TRP A 88 3.35 -4.32 5.42
N LEU A 89 4.22 -4.37 6.42
CA LEU A 89 5.59 -3.90 6.27
C LEU A 89 6.34 -4.86 5.34
N PRO A 90 7.20 -4.32 4.44
CA PRO A 90 8.09 -5.18 3.68
C PRO A 90 8.88 -6.00 4.68
N SER A 91 8.68 -7.33 4.67
CA SER A 91 9.39 -8.25 5.56
C SER A 91 10.87 -7.89 5.50
N ASN A 92 11.45 -7.57 6.64
CA ASN A 92 12.87 -7.22 6.77
C ASN A 92 13.77 -8.46 6.60
N THR A 93 13.37 -9.39 5.72
CA THR A 93 14.17 -10.46 5.18
C THR A 93 15.16 -9.85 4.18
N ASN A 94 16.28 -9.38 4.75
CA ASN A 94 17.59 -9.38 4.09
C ASN A 94 17.90 -10.76 3.51
#